data_AF-A0A5N5GU96-F1
#
_entry.id   AF-A0A5N5GU96-F1
#
_cell.length_a   1.000
_cell.length_b   1.000
_cell.length_c   1.000
_cell.angle_alpha   90.00
_cell.angle_beta   90.00
_cell.angle_gamma   90.00
#
_symmetry.space_group_name_H-M   'P 1'
#
loop_
_entity.id
_entity.type
_entity.pdbx_description
1 polymer ?
#
loop_
_entity_poly.entity_id
_entity_poly.type
_entity_poly.pdbx_seq_one_letter_code
_entity_poly.pdbx_strand_id
1 'polypeptide(L)'
;MTRLDPEDAWLPITESRNGNKYYAAFHTLCSGIGIQALVLPVAFTILGWAWGIICLTLAFIWQSYTLWILVHLHENVETGVRYSRYMQLFSLTYGDRIANWLGMFPIMYLSGGTCVALIVIGGATSKLFFQTLCGAACSSKPLTTVNGTWCSHVLLCCYLCCQT
;
A
#
# COMPACT_ATOMS: atom_id res chain seq x y z
N MET A 1 -13.40 20.37 -19.46
CA MET A 1 -12.73 20.74 -18.19
C MET A 1 -13.26 19.82 -17.12
N THR A 2 -12.39 19.04 -16.48
CA THR A 2 -12.79 18.15 -15.38
C THR A 2 -13.32 18.97 -14.20
N ARG A 3 -14.53 18.66 -13.74
CA ARG A 3 -15.13 19.27 -12.55
C ARG A 3 -14.61 18.53 -11.32
N LEU A 4 -13.89 19.23 -10.46
CA LEU A 4 -13.40 18.71 -9.18
C LEU A 4 -14.49 18.90 -8.12
N ASP A 5 -14.63 17.94 -7.22
CA ASP A 5 -15.39 18.12 -5.99
C ASP A 5 -14.74 19.24 -5.16
N PRO A 6 -15.49 20.25 -4.65
CA PRO A 6 -14.93 21.28 -3.78
C PRO A 6 -14.14 20.74 -2.58
N GLU A 7 -14.48 19.57 -2.05
CA GLU A 7 -13.74 18.94 -0.95
C GLU A 7 -12.38 18.40 -1.41
N ASP A 8 -12.33 17.74 -2.57
CA ASP A 8 -11.09 17.25 -3.20
C ASP A 8 -10.28 18.36 -3.92
N ALA A 9 -10.87 19.56 -4.04
CA ALA A 9 -10.22 20.74 -4.62
C ALA A 9 -9.39 21.52 -3.59
N TRP A 10 -9.64 21.33 -2.29
CA TRP A 10 -8.88 21.94 -1.22
C TRP A 10 -7.54 21.23 -1.06
N LEU A 11 -6.45 21.96 -1.29
CA LEU A 11 -5.09 21.46 -1.13
C LEU A 11 -4.44 22.15 0.08
N PRO A 12 -3.62 21.46 0.89
CA PRO A 12 -2.75 22.10 1.86
C PRO A 12 -1.84 23.14 1.17
N ILE A 13 -1.46 24.20 1.89
CA ILE A 13 -0.71 25.36 1.38
C ILE A 13 0.59 25.00 0.63
N THR A 14 1.17 23.82 0.88
CA THR A 14 2.41 23.33 0.25
C THR A 14 2.19 22.39 -0.93
N GLU A 15 0.95 22.01 -1.24
CA GLU A 15 0.65 21.05 -2.30
C GLU A 15 0.50 21.77 -3.66
N SER A 16 1.26 21.30 -4.64
CA SER A 16 1.27 21.82 -6.01
C SER A 16 0.50 20.89 -6.94
N ARG A 17 -0.41 21.44 -7.76
CA ARG A 17 -1.12 20.69 -8.82
C ARG A 17 -0.27 20.41 -10.05
N ASN A 18 0.99 20.83 -10.06
CA ASN A 18 1.86 20.73 -11.22
C ASN A 18 2.61 19.38 -11.26
N GLY A 19 1.83 18.29 -11.32
CA GLY A 19 2.34 16.92 -11.40
C GLY A 19 2.57 16.47 -12.84
N ASN A 20 3.73 15.87 -13.11
CA ASN A 20 4.04 15.26 -14.41
C ASN A 20 3.59 13.79 -14.45
N LYS A 21 3.17 13.29 -15.62
CA LYS A 21 2.86 11.86 -15.84
C LYS A 21 3.99 10.92 -15.41
N TYR A 22 5.26 11.34 -15.60
CA TYR A 22 6.41 10.54 -15.16
C TYR A 22 6.53 10.47 -13.63
N TYR A 23 6.21 11.57 -12.94
CA TYR A 23 6.23 11.62 -11.48
C TYR A 23 5.14 10.74 -10.88
N ALA A 24 3.93 10.77 -11.46
CA ALA A 24 2.84 9.89 -11.07
C ALA A 24 3.18 8.41 -11.31
N ALA A 25 3.77 8.09 -12.47
CA ALA A 25 4.21 6.73 -12.77
C ALA A 25 5.29 6.23 -11.79
N PHE A 26 6.28 7.06 -11.48
CA PHE A 26 7.33 6.73 -10.51
C PHE A 26 6.74 6.45 -9.12
N HIS A 27 5.88 7.34 -8.60
CA HIS A 27 5.23 7.13 -7.30
C HIS A 27 4.37 5.87 -7.27
N THR A 28 3.64 5.60 -8.35
CA THR A 28 2.83 4.37 -8.47
C THR A 28 3.73 3.13 -8.43
N LEU A 29 4.86 3.14 -9.14
CA LEU A 29 5.82 2.04 -9.14
C LEU A 29 6.47 1.85 -7.76
N CYS A 30 6.95 2.93 -7.14
CA CYS A 30 7.59 2.88 -5.82
C CYS A 30 6.61 2.46 -4.72
N SER A 31 5.33 2.85 -4.81
CA SER A 31 4.29 2.39 -3.90
C SER A 31 4.04 0.87 -4.02
N GLY A 32 4.12 0.32 -5.24
CA GLY A 32 3.97 -1.11 -5.48
C GLY A 32 5.20 -1.96 -5.13
N ILE A 33 6.40 -1.38 -5.13
CA ILE A 33 7.64 -2.08 -4.79
C ILE A 33 7.93 -1.87 -3.29
N GLY A 34 7.46 -2.81 -2.47
CA GLY A 34 7.68 -2.81 -1.02
C GLY A 34 8.58 -3.95 -0.53
N ILE A 35 8.47 -4.26 0.76
CA ILE A 35 9.12 -5.41 1.41
C ILE A 35 8.81 -6.74 0.70
N GLN A 36 7.67 -6.84 0.01
CA GLN A 36 7.31 -7.98 -0.82
C GLN A 36 8.39 -8.37 -1.85
N ALA A 37 9.17 -7.40 -2.35
CA ALA A 37 10.30 -7.67 -3.25
C ALA A 37 11.43 -8.46 -2.56
N LEU A 38 11.60 -8.31 -1.25
CA LEU A 38 12.61 -9.05 -0.46
C LEU A 38 12.26 -10.54 -0.33
N VAL A 39 10.98 -10.90 -0.48
CA VAL A 39 10.50 -12.30 -0.41
C VAL A 39 10.62 -13.00 -1.76
N LEU A 40 10.83 -12.27 -2.85
CA LEU A 40 10.91 -12.79 -4.21
C LEU A 40 11.96 -13.89 -4.39
N PRO A 41 13.19 -13.79 -3.83
CA PRO A 41 14.15 -14.89 -3.90
C PRO A 41 13.65 -16.17 -3.22
N VAL A 42 12.97 -16.05 -2.09
CA VAL A 42 12.40 -17.19 -1.35
C VAL A 42 11.24 -17.82 -2.13
N ALA A 43 10.41 -17.01 -2.79
CA ALA A 43 9.36 -17.53 -3.66
C ALA A 43 9.93 -18.38 -4.81
N PHE A 44 11.08 -17.98 -5.38
CA PHE A 44 11.74 -18.70 -6.46
C PHE A 44 12.37 -20.02 -6.01
N THR A 45 12.77 -20.17 -4.75
CA THR A 45 13.25 -21.47 -4.24
C THR A 45 12.11 -22.47 -4.06
N ILE A 46 10.89 -22.01 -3.79
CA ILE A 46 9.70 -22.85 -3.58
C ILE A 46 9.03 -23.20 -4.93
N LEU A 47 8.83 -22.21 -5.80
CA LEU A 47 8.14 -22.39 -7.09
C LEU A 47 9.09 -22.87 -8.20
N GLY A 48 10.39 -22.61 -8.07
CA GLY A 48 11.37 -22.78 -9.15
C GLY A 48 11.36 -21.62 -10.15
N TRP A 49 12.43 -21.52 -10.95
CA TRP A 49 12.64 -20.39 -11.88
C TRP A 49 11.54 -20.25 -12.92
N ALA A 50 11.13 -21.33 -13.58
CA ALA A 50 10.14 -21.28 -14.65
C ALA A 50 8.77 -20.81 -14.14
N TRP A 51 8.25 -21.47 -13.09
CA TRP A 51 6.98 -21.09 -12.48
C TRP A 51 7.03 -19.74 -11.78
N GLY A 52 8.15 -19.40 -11.14
CA GLY A 52 8.36 -18.07 -10.56
C GLY A 52 8.23 -16.96 -11.61
N ILE A 53 8.89 -17.10 -12.75
CA ILE A 53 8.79 -16.13 -13.86
C ILE A 53 7.36 -16.07 -14.41
N ILE A 54 6.70 -17.21 -14.64
CA ILE A 54 5.31 -17.24 -15.14
C ILE A 54 4.35 -16.55 -14.17
N CYS A 55 4.44 -16.85 -12.87
CA CYS A 55 3.57 -16.23 -11.86
C CYS A 55 3.83 -14.73 -11.75
N LEU A 56 5.10 -14.29 -11.78
CA LEU A 56 5.44 -12.86 -11.75
C LEU A 56 4.91 -12.12 -12.99
N THR A 57 5.05 -12.70 -14.19
CA THR A 57 4.56 -12.04 -15.41
C THR A 57 3.04 -11.95 -15.43
N LEU A 58 2.33 -13.01 -15.03
CA LEU A 58 0.87 -12.98 -14.89
C LEU A 58 0.41 -11.94 -13.86
N ALA A 59 1.04 -11.88 -12.69
CA ALA A 59 0.73 -10.89 -11.66
C ALA A 59 1.01 -9.45 -12.14
N PHE A 60 2.11 -9.24 -12.88
CA PHE A 60 2.45 -7.93 -13.43
C PHE A 60 1.45 -7.47 -14.51
N ILE A 61 1.05 -8.37 -15.41
CA ILE A 61 0.03 -8.09 -16.42
C ILE A 61 -1.31 -7.77 -15.75
N TRP A 62 -1.72 -8.59 -14.78
CA TRP A 62 -2.93 -8.36 -14.00
C TRP A 62 -2.92 -6.98 -13.32
N GLN A 63 -1.86 -6.65 -12.59
CA GLN A 63 -1.74 -5.37 -11.88
C GLN A 63 -1.72 -4.17 -12.84
N SER A 64 -1.07 -4.30 -13.98
CA SER A 64 -1.04 -3.25 -15.01
C SER A 64 -2.43 -3.07 -15.64
N TYR A 65 -3.15 -4.17 -15.87
CA TYR A 65 -4.50 -4.15 -16.42
C TYR A 65 -5.52 -3.52 -15.47
N THR A 66 -5.48 -3.84 -14.17
CA THR A 66 -6.36 -3.22 -13.18
C THR A 66 -6.10 -1.71 -13.08
N LEU A 67 -4.83 -1.30 -13.01
CA LEU A 67 -4.45 0.12 -13.04
C LEU A 67 -4.96 0.83 -14.29
N TRP A 68 -4.87 0.18 -15.46
CA TRP A 68 -5.39 0.73 -16.70
C TRP A 68 -6.91 0.95 -16.64
N ILE A 69 -7.69 -0.01 -16.11
CA ILE A 69 -9.14 0.15 -15.92
C ILE A 69 -9.43 1.34 -14.99
N LEU A 70 -8.71 1.45 -13.88
CA LEU A 70 -8.92 2.50 -12.89
C LEU A 70 -8.63 3.89 -13.46
N VAL A 71 -7.58 4.02 -14.29
CA VAL A 71 -7.29 5.25 -15.02
C VAL A 71 -8.40 5.58 -16.03
N HIS A 72 -9.11 4.61 -16.61
CA HIS A 72 -10.24 4.93 -17.48
C HIS A 72 -11.51 5.31 -16.70
N LEU A 73 -11.70 4.72 -15.52
CA LEU A 73 -12.91 4.88 -14.75
C LEU A 73 -12.88 6.08 -13.79
N HIS A 74 -11.68 6.59 -13.45
CA HIS A 74 -11.54 7.75 -12.56
C HIS A 74 -12.04 9.07 -13.16
N GLU A 75 -12.18 9.17 -14.49
CA GLU A 75 -12.72 10.33 -15.18
C GLU A 75 -14.03 9.94 -15.88
N ASN A 76 -15.15 10.47 -15.40
CA ASN A 76 -16.43 10.24 -16.05
C ASN A 76 -16.51 11.09 -17.32
N VAL A 77 -16.56 10.43 -18.48
CA VAL A 77 -16.59 11.09 -19.79
C VAL A 77 -17.83 11.97 -19.97
N GLU A 78 -18.98 11.60 -19.39
CA GLU A 78 -20.24 12.31 -19.57
C GLU A 78 -20.42 13.48 -18.60
N THR A 79 -20.02 13.31 -17.34
CA THR A 79 -20.20 14.35 -16.31
C THR A 79 -18.93 15.19 -16.08
N GLY A 80 -17.79 14.77 -16.62
CA GLY A 80 -16.48 15.39 -16.42
C GLY A 80 -16.00 15.35 -14.96
N VAL A 81 -16.64 14.57 -14.09
CA VAL A 81 -16.26 14.46 -12.67
C VAL A 81 -15.06 13.53 -12.53
N ARG A 82 -14.09 13.96 -11.71
CA ARG A 82 -12.93 13.14 -11.35
C ARG A 82 -13.18 12.46 -10.00
N TYR A 83 -13.18 11.14 -9.97
CA TYR A 83 -13.23 10.36 -8.74
C TYR A 83 -11.82 10.15 -8.20
N SER A 84 -11.56 10.69 -7.01
CA SER A 84 -10.24 10.60 -6.37
C SER A 84 -10.09 9.31 -5.55
N ARG A 85 -11.18 8.82 -4.96
CA ARG A 85 -11.17 7.69 -4.02
C ARG A 85 -11.80 6.45 -4.63
N TYR A 86 -11.16 5.29 -4.46
CA TYR A 86 -11.70 3.99 -4.88
C TYR A 86 -13.11 3.74 -4.33
N MET A 87 -13.36 4.13 -3.08
CA MET A 87 -14.66 3.94 -2.44
C MET A 87 -15.78 4.72 -3.15
N GLN A 88 -15.51 5.93 -3.66
CA GLN A 88 -16.49 6.70 -4.43
C GLN A 88 -16.91 5.93 -5.69
N LEU A 89 -15.94 5.32 -6.38
CA LEU A 89 -16.17 4.56 -7.60
C LEU A 89 -16.96 3.27 -7.35
N PHE A 90 -16.65 2.57 -6.25
CA PHE A 90 -17.42 1.41 -5.80
C PHE A 90 -18.84 1.79 -5.39
N SER A 91 -19.03 2.89 -4.65
CA SER A 91 -20.35 3.38 -4.22
C SER A 91 -21.25 3.69 -5.40
N LEU A 92 -20.71 4.27 -6.47
CA LEU A 92 -21.47 4.56 -7.69
C LEU A 92 -21.88 3.30 -8.48
N THR A 93 -21.09 2.23 -8.41
CA THR A 93 -21.34 1.00 -9.19
C THR A 93 -22.21 -0.01 -8.47
N TYR A 94 -22.06 -0.16 -7.15
CA TYR A 94 -22.75 -1.17 -6.35
C TYR A 94 -23.76 -0.59 -5.34
N GLY A 95 -23.82 0.73 -5.19
CA GLY A 95 -24.57 1.41 -4.15
C GLY A 95 -23.85 1.41 -2.80
N ASP A 96 -24.10 2.44 -1.98
CA ASP A 96 -23.30 2.74 -0.79
C ASP A 96 -23.15 1.57 0.20
N ARG A 97 -24.21 0.78 0.39
CA ARG A 97 -24.20 -0.28 1.40
C ARG A 97 -23.34 -1.48 1.01
N ILE A 98 -23.39 -1.89 -0.27
CA ILE A 98 -22.63 -3.03 -0.79
C ILE A 98 -21.19 -2.61 -1.09
N ALA A 99 -21.03 -1.43 -1.69
CA ALA A 99 -19.72 -0.84 -1.98
C ALA A 99 -18.88 -0.67 -0.72
N ASN A 100 -19.49 -0.22 0.39
CA ASN A 100 -18.76 -0.04 1.63
C ASN A 100 -18.21 -1.37 2.18
N TRP A 101 -19.02 -2.43 2.15
CA TRP A 101 -18.58 -3.75 2.61
C TRP A 101 -17.53 -4.39 1.69
N LEU A 102 -17.81 -4.43 0.38
CA LEU A 102 -16.91 -5.04 -0.60
C LEU A 102 -15.62 -4.25 -0.81
N GLY A 103 -15.67 -2.92 -0.65
CA GLY A 103 -14.51 -2.03 -0.78
C GLY A 103 -13.67 -1.95 0.49
N MET A 104 -14.29 -1.76 1.67
CA MET A 104 -13.51 -1.64 2.91
C MET A 104 -12.86 -2.95 3.31
N PHE A 105 -13.50 -4.09 3.12
CA PHE A 105 -12.94 -5.36 3.61
C PHE A 105 -11.55 -5.67 3.01
N PRO A 106 -11.34 -5.64 1.68
CA PRO A 106 -10.02 -5.85 1.08
C PRO A 106 -9.00 -4.78 1.46
N ILE A 107 -9.42 -3.50 1.50
CA ILE A 107 -8.56 -2.37 1.85
C ILE A 107 -8.03 -2.52 3.27
N MET A 108 -8.93 -2.80 4.22
CA MET A 108 -8.59 -3.00 5.63
C MET A 108 -7.73 -4.24 5.84
N TYR A 109 -8.05 -5.34 5.16
CA TYR A 109 -7.28 -6.58 5.26
C TYR A 109 -5.84 -6.38 4.74
N LEU A 110 -5.69 -5.74 3.59
CA LEU A 110 -4.38 -5.49 2.98
C LEU A 110 -3.55 -4.51 3.81
N SER A 111 -4.12 -3.39 4.25
CA SER A 111 -3.43 -2.40 5.08
C SER A 111 -3.06 -2.97 6.45
N GLY A 112 -4.00 -3.66 7.12
CA GLY A 112 -3.76 -4.36 8.37
C GLY A 112 -2.66 -5.43 8.25
N GLY A 113 -2.71 -6.27 7.21
CA GLY A 113 -1.69 -7.29 6.99
C GLY A 113 -0.32 -6.71 6.70
N THR A 114 -0.24 -5.68 5.84
CA THR A 114 1.03 -5.05 5.48
C THR A 114 1.67 -4.32 6.66
N CYS A 115 0.91 -3.57 7.48
CA CYS A 115 1.47 -2.90 8.64
C CYS A 115 2.01 -3.88 9.69
N VAL A 116 1.31 -4.98 9.98
CA VAL A 116 1.82 -6.04 10.87
C VAL A 116 3.12 -6.63 10.32
N ALA A 117 3.17 -6.94 9.02
CA ALA A 117 4.37 -7.47 8.39
C ALA A 117 5.56 -6.50 8.48
N LEU A 118 5.33 -5.20 8.24
CA LEU A 118 6.35 -4.15 8.36
C LEU A 118 6.91 -4.07 9.79
N ILE A 119 6.06 -4.13 10.82
CA ILE A 119 6.49 -4.09 12.23
C ILE A 119 7.35 -5.30 12.57
N VAL A 120 6.91 -6.51 12.19
CA VAL A 120 7.63 -7.77 12.48
C VAL A 120 9.00 -7.76 11.81
N ILE A 121 9.05 -7.39 10.53
CA ILE A 121 10.30 -7.37 9.76
C ILE A 121 11.22 -6.24 10.25
N GLY A 122 10.68 -5.07 10.57
CA GLY A 122 11.43 -3.96 11.17
C GLY A 122 12.06 -4.32 12.52
N GLY A 123 11.32 -5.03 13.38
CA GLY A 123 11.85 -5.53 14.65
C GLY A 123 12.94 -6.58 14.48
N ALA A 124 12.72 -7.55 13.59
CA ALA A 124 13.70 -8.62 13.30
C ALA A 124 15.00 -8.07 12.71
N THR A 125 14.90 -7.15 11.75
CA THR A 125 16.05 -6.49 11.11
C THR A 125 16.81 -5.61 12.10
N SER A 126 16.12 -4.86 12.95
CA SER A 126 16.74 -4.05 14.01
C SER A 126 17.52 -4.90 15.02
N LYS A 127 16.96 -6.07 15.40
CA LYS A 127 17.63 -7.04 16.26
C LYS A 127 18.91 -7.57 15.60
N LEU A 128 18.84 -7.97 14.34
CA LEU A 128 20.00 -8.47 13.59
C LEU A 128 21.07 -7.38 13.44
N PHE A 129 20.67 -6.15 13.11
CA PHE A 129 21.57 -5.01 13.01
C PHE A 129 22.32 -4.75 14.33
N PHE A 130 21.59 -4.75 15.45
CA PHE A 130 22.18 -4.61 16.78
C PHE A 130 23.18 -5.73 17.07
N GLN A 131 22.84 -6.99 16.79
CA GLN A 131 23.74 -8.13 16.98
C GLN A 131 25.02 -8.02 16.14
N THR A 132 24.89 -7.57 14.88
CA THR A 132 26.03 -7.37 13.98
C THR A 132 26.96 -6.25 14.46
N LEU A 133 26.41 -5.14 14.96
CA LEU A 133 27.22 -4.03 15.48
C LEU A 133 27.88 -4.35 16.83
N CYS A 134 27.19 -5.05 17.71
CA CYS A 134 27.65 -5.24 19.09
C CYS A 134 28.62 -6.43 19.26
N GLY A 135 28.65 -7.39 18.32
CA GLY A 135 29.59 -8.52 18.35
C GLY A 135 29.59 -9.31 19.67
N ALA A 136 30.70 -10.00 19.98
CA ALA A 136 30.86 -10.80 21.20
C ALA A 136 31.10 -9.97 22.49
N ALA A 137 31.30 -8.66 22.38
CA ALA A 137 31.73 -7.79 23.48
C ALA A 137 30.58 -7.10 24.22
N CYS A 138 29.36 -7.13 23.69
CA CYS A 138 28.21 -6.47 24.31
C CYS A 138 27.38 -7.41 25.19
N SER A 139 27.43 -7.19 26.51
CA SER A 139 26.43 -7.70 27.44
C SER A 139 25.14 -6.89 27.29
N SER A 140 24.34 -7.22 26.29
CA SER A 140 23.06 -6.54 26.07
C SER A 140 21.97 -7.17 26.95
N LYS A 141 21.36 -6.36 27.82
CA LYS A 141 20.05 -6.70 28.38
C LYS A 141 19.08 -6.85 27.18
N PRO A 142 18.28 -7.92 27.10
CA PRO A 142 17.31 -8.05 26.03
C PRO A 142 16.44 -6.80 26.03
N LEU A 143 16.27 -6.16 24.87
CA LEU A 143 15.24 -5.15 24.70
C LEU A 143 13.93 -5.82 25.10
N THR A 144 13.42 -5.47 26.28
CA THR A 144 12.08 -5.85 26.68
C THR A 144 11.16 -5.32 25.61
N THR A 145 10.31 -6.19 25.08
CA THR A 145 9.21 -5.85 24.18
C THR A 145 8.48 -4.68 24.79
N VAL A 146 8.82 -3.49 24.32
CA VAL A 146 8.14 -2.25 24.65
C VAL A 146 6.66 -2.55 24.40
N ASN A 147 5.89 -2.52 25.49
CA ASN A 147 4.58 -3.11 25.67
C ASN A 147 3.69 -3.03 24.41
N GLY A 148 2.83 -4.03 24.21
CA GLY A 148 1.93 -4.17 23.06
C GLY A 148 1.07 -2.95 22.70
N THR A 149 1.09 -1.89 23.52
CA THR A 149 0.58 -0.55 23.24
C THR A 149 1.15 0.07 21.96
N TRP A 150 2.43 -0.16 21.61
CA TRP A 150 2.99 0.37 20.36
C TRP A 150 2.45 -0.34 19.13
N CYS A 151 2.25 -1.65 19.22
CA CYS A 151 1.66 -2.42 18.14
C CYS A 151 0.22 -1.97 17.88
N SER A 152 -0.58 -1.76 18.95
CA SER A 152 -1.94 -1.24 18.81
C SER A 152 -1.99 0.22 18.35
N HIS A 153 -1.07 1.09 18.76
CA HIS A 153 -1.02 2.47 18.26
C HIS A 153 -0.62 2.56 16.78
N VAL A 154 0.34 1.75 16.32
CA VAL A 154 0.72 1.72 14.89
C VAL A 154 -0.41 1.11 14.05
N LEU A 155 -1.06 0.04 14.53
CA LEU A 155 -2.23 -0.54 13.87
C LEU A 155 -3.40 0.46 13.77
N LEU A 156 -3.65 1.23 14.83
CA LEU A 156 -4.67 2.27 14.82
C LEU A 156 -4.32 3.42 13.85
N CYS A 157 -3.04 3.80 13.77
CA CYS A 157 -2.56 4.82 12.85
C CYS A 157 -2.64 4.37 11.38
N CYS A 158 -2.33 3.10 11.10
CA CYS A 158 -2.52 2.50 9.78
C CYS A 158 -4.01 2.35 9.42
N TYR A 159 -4.87 2.00 10.39
CA TYR A 159 -6.32 2.00 10.24
C TYR A 159 -6.84 3.40 9.85
N LEU A 160 -6.40 4.43 10.58
CA LEU A 160 -6.74 5.83 10.30
C LEU A 160 -6.24 6.29 8.92
N CYS A 161 -5.01 5.94 8.53
CA CYS A 161 -4.43 6.30 7.24
C CYS A 161 -5.08 5.56 6.06
N CYS A 162 -5.70 4.40 6.30
CA CYS A 162 -6.41 3.64 5.28
C CYS A 162 -7.84 4.12 5.05
N GLN A 163 -8.37 4.93 5.98
CA GLN A 163 -9.74 5.42 5.98
C GLN A 163 -9.87 6.85 5.44
N THR A 164 -8.75 7.55 5.23
CA THR A 164 -8.64 8.83 4.52
C THR A 164 -8.37 8.62 3.04
#